data_AF-A0A2K3M0V3-F1
#
_entry.id   AF-A0A2K3M0V3-F1
#
_cell.length_a   1.000
_cell.length_b   1.000
_cell.length_c   1.000
_cell.angle_alpha   90.00
_cell.angle_beta   90.00
_cell.angle_gamma   90.00
#
_symmetry.space_group_name_H-M   'P 1'
#
loop_
_entity.id
_entity.type
_entity.pdbx_description
1 polymer ?
#
loop_
_entity_poly.entity_id
_entity_poly.type
_entity_poly.pdbx_seq_one_letter_code
_entity_poly.pdbx_strand_id
1 'polypeptide(L)'
;GRSNIQPFCPPKPEDVATICYTSGTTGTPKGAVLTHENFISNVAGATIGEKFNPSDVYISYLPLAHIYERTNQVMTVYFGIAVGFFQGDNLKLMDDLAALRPTVFCSVPRLYNRIYAGIINAVKTSGGLKEKLFNVAYNAKRQALLHEDGN
;
A
#
# COMPACT_ATOMS: atom_id res chain seq x y z
N GLY A 1 2.19 10.44 32.71
CA GLY A 1 3.32 10.60 31.78
C GLY A 1 4.64 10.52 32.52
N ARG A 2 5.06 11.60 33.21
CA ARG A 2 6.32 11.64 33.98
C ARG A 2 6.20 11.21 35.45
N SER A 3 5.01 11.31 36.04
CA SER A 3 4.72 11.02 37.44
C SER A 3 4.48 9.54 37.77
N ASN A 4 4.38 8.68 36.76
CA ASN A 4 4.22 7.23 36.92
C ASN A 4 4.81 6.53 35.69
N ILE A 5 6.14 6.52 35.61
CA ILE A 5 6.86 5.82 34.54
C ILE A 5 6.78 4.34 34.85
N GLN A 6 6.04 3.60 34.03
CA GLN A 6 6.03 2.15 34.10
C GLN A 6 7.28 1.59 33.41
N PRO A 7 7.85 0.49 33.92
CA PRO A 7 8.97 -0.16 33.26
C PRO A 7 8.55 -0.62 31.87
N PHE A 8 9.48 -0.56 30.91
CA PHE A 8 9.26 -1.10 29.59
C PHE A 8 9.01 -2.62 29.68
N CYS A 9 7.82 -3.04 29.25
CA CYS A 9 7.42 -4.45 29.22
C CYS A 9 7.14 -4.81 27.75
N PRO A 10 8.11 -5.39 27.02
CA PRO A 10 7.89 -5.77 25.64
C PRO A 10 6.87 -6.92 25.55
N PRO A 11 6.04 -6.96 24.49
CA PRO A 11 5.11 -8.06 24.29
C PRO A 11 5.87 -9.35 23.95
N LYS A 12 5.29 -10.49 24.31
CA LYS A 12 5.73 -11.81 23.86
C LYS A 12 5.20 -12.10 22.45
N PRO A 13 5.85 -12.99 21.68
CA PRO A 13 5.39 -13.36 20.34
C PRO A 13 3.94 -13.87 20.31
N GLU A 14 3.50 -14.55 21.36
CA GLU A 14 2.16 -15.15 21.47
C GLU A 14 1.09 -14.15 21.93
N ASP A 15 1.49 -12.97 22.40
CA ASP A 15 0.56 -11.93 22.82
C ASP A 15 -0.24 -11.40 21.62
N VAL A 16 -1.48 -11.01 21.87
CA VAL A 16 -2.36 -10.44 20.85
C VAL A 16 -1.84 -9.06 20.43
N ALA A 17 -1.49 -8.92 19.16
CA ALA A 17 -1.06 -7.65 18.57
C ALA A 17 -2.26 -6.82 18.07
N THR A 18 -3.21 -7.46 17.40
CA THR A 18 -4.38 -6.77 16.82
C THR A 18 -5.56 -7.70 16.57
N ILE A 19 -6.76 -7.13 16.56
CA ILE A 19 -7.99 -7.81 16.14
C ILE A 19 -8.56 -7.09 14.92
N CYS A 20 -8.72 -7.80 13.81
CA CYS A 20 -9.34 -7.27 12.60
C CYS A 20 -10.76 -7.83 12.44
N TYR A 21 -11.77 -6.95 12.45
CA TYR A 21 -13.15 -7.37 12.25
C TYR A 21 -13.49 -7.49 10.77
N THR A 22 -14.21 -8.54 10.41
CA THR A 22 -14.73 -8.80 9.07
C THR A 22 -16.23 -8.97 9.13
N SER A 23 -16.95 -8.62 8.05
CA SER A 23 -18.42 -8.60 8.03
C SER A 23 -19.06 -9.97 8.31
N GLY A 24 -18.33 -11.06 8.10
CA GLY A 24 -18.84 -12.43 8.26
C GLY A 24 -19.92 -12.76 7.22
N THR A 25 -20.08 -14.04 6.87
CA THR A 25 -21.15 -14.50 5.97
C THR A 25 -22.50 -14.60 6.66
N THR A 26 -22.52 -14.65 8.00
CA THR A 26 -23.70 -14.84 8.84
C THR A 26 -24.27 -13.54 9.40
N GLY A 27 -23.82 -12.37 8.91
CA GLY A 27 -24.28 -11.04 9.35
C GLY A 27 -23.69 -10.53 10.67
N THR A 28 -23.16 -11.43 11.52
CA THR A 28 -22.42 -11.05 12.73
C THR A 28 -20.92 -10.91 12.41
N PRO A 29 -20.31 -9.74 12.68
CA PRO A 29 -18.89 -9.55 12.44
C PRO A 29 -18.02 -10.52 13.23
N LYS A 30 -16.98 -11.07 12.59
CA LYS A 30 -16.00 -11.98 13.22
C LYS A 30 -14.66 -11.26 13.37
N GLY A 31 -14.10 -11.31 14.57
CA GLY A 31 -12.76 -10.79 14.87
C GLY A 31 -11.68 -11.83 14.57
N ALA A 32 -10.79 -11.52 13.64
CA ALA A 32 -9.56 -12.26 13.42
C ALA A 32 -8.50 -11.78 14.40
N VAL A 33 -8.13 -12.64 15.35
CA VAL A 33 -7.11 -12.36 16.36
C VAL A 33 -5.73 -12.67 15.79
N LEU A 34 -4.84 -11.68 15.78
CA LEU A 34 -3.48 -11.81 15.29
C LEU A 34 -2.49 -11.60 16.43
N THR A 35 -1.58 -12.56 16.60
CA THR A 35 -0.47 -12.49 17.55
C THR A 35 0.67 -11.67 16.96
N HIS A 36 1.60 -11.22 17.80
CA HIS A 36 2.82 -10.55 17.32
C HIS A 36 3.60 -11.45 16.35
N GLU A 37 3.77 -12.72 16.68
CA GLU A 37 4.52 -13.69 15.86
C GLU A 37 3.94 -13.84 14.45
N ASN A 38 2.63 -14.11 14.35
CA ASN A 38 2.02 -14.36 13.03
C ASN A 38 1.99 -13.09 12.17
N PHE A 39 1.86 -11.93 12.81
CA PHE A 39 1.79 -10.67 12.11
C PHE A 39 3.16 -10.26 11.55
N ILE A 40 4.22 -10.39 12.35
CA ILE A 40 5.59 -10.15 11.90
C ILE A 40 6.03 -11.18 10.87
N SER A 41 5.65 -12.45 11.02
CA SER A 41 5.95 -13.50 10.03
C SER A 41 5.33 -13.17 8.67
N ASN A 42 4.09 -12.66 8.67
CA ASN A 42 3.43 -12.19 7.44
C ASN A 42 4.16 -10.99 6.81
N VAL A 43 4.56 -10.00 7.61
CA VAL A 43 5.34 -8.84 7.10
C VAL A 43 6.66 -9.31 6.50
N ALA A 44 7.40 -10.14 7.22
CA ALA A 44 8.66 -10.70 6.73
C ALA A 44 8.44 -11.41 5.39
N GLY A 45 7.47 -12.34 5.31
CA GLY A 45 7.11 -13.06 4.09
C GLY A 45 6.72 -12.15 2.92
N ALA A 46 5.91 -11.12 3.17
CA ALA A 46 5.46 -10.17 2.15
C ALA A 46 6.57 -9.26 1.61
N THR A 47 7.70 -9.17 2.33
CA THR A 47 8.84 -8.30 1.97
C THR A 47 10.02 -9.10 1.41
N ILE A 48 9.89 -10.42 1.28
CA ILE A 48 10.91 -11.27 0.65
C ILE A 48 11.04 -10.86 -0.81
N GLY A 49 12.25 -10.45 -1.20
CA GLY A 49 12.56 -10.05 -2.58
C GLY A 49 12.38 -8.56 -2.87
N GLU A 50 11.75 -7.82 -1.95
CA GLU A 50 11.62 -6.37 -2.06
C GLU A 50 12.82 -5.65 -1.45
N LYS A 51 13.16 -4.49 -2.01
CA LYS A 51 14.23 -3.62 -1.51
C LYS A 51 13.65 -2.29 -1.07
N PHE A 52 13.42 -2.16 0.24
CA PHE A 52 13.00 -0.91 0.86
C PHE A 52 14.20 -0.16 1.43
N ASN A 53 14.14 1.16 1.38
CA ASN A 53 15.17 2.07 1.87
C ASN A 53 14.55 3.11 2.81
N PRO A 54 15.28 3.62 3.81
CA PRO A 54 14.81 4.72 4.66
C PRO A 54 14.49 6.02 3.91
N SER A 55 14.94 6.17 2.66
CA SER A 55 14.59 7.29 1.79
C SER A 55 13.23 7.14 1.11
N ASP A 56 12.59 5.97 1.23
CA ASP A 56 11.28 5.73 0.64
C ASP A 56 10.18 6.52 1.35
N VAL A 57 9.13 6.80 0.58
CA VAL A 57 7.93 7.50 1.03
C VAL A 57 6.72 6.67 0.67
N TYR A 58 5.94 6.29 1.67
CA TYR A 58 4.68 5.55 1.56
C TYR A 58 3.48 6.48 1.71
N ILE A 59 2.42 6.27 0.92
CA ILE A 59 1.14 6.95 1.10
C ILE A 59 0.13 6.04 1.82
N SER A 60 -0.28 6.44 3.02
CA SER A 60 -1.34 5.77 3.79
C SER A 60 -2.70 6.35 3.41
N TYR A 61 -3.43 5.62 2.57
CA TYR A 61 -4.81 5.95 2.18
C TYR A 61 -5.79 4.77 2.34
N LEU A 62 -5.27 3.55 2.51
CA LEU A 62 -6.09 2.39 2.81
C LEU A 62 -6.61 2.48 4.25
N PRO A 63 -7.82 1.98 4.56
CA PRO A 63 -8.34 2.11 5.91
C PRO A 63 -7.56 1.25 6.90
N LEU A 64 -7.10 1.85 8.01
CA LEU A 64 -6.41 1.17 9.12
C LEU A 64 -7.26 0.08 9.81
N ALA A 65 -8.56 0.02 9.54
CA ALA A 65 -9.42 -1.07 9.99
C ALA A 65 -9.10 -2.40 9.29
N HIS A 66 -8.50 -2.36 8.10
CA HIS A 66 -8.13 -3.56 7.35
C HIS A 66 -6.69 -3.99 7.65
N ILE A 67 -6.49 -5.32 7.69
CA ILE A 67 -5.16 -5.89 7.95
C ILE A 67 -4.11 -5.44 6.92
N TYR A 68 -4.52 -5.19 5.66
CA TYR A 68 -3.57 -4.82 4.61
C TYR A 68 -2.83 -3.52 4.93
N GLU A 69 -3.53 -2.47 5.36
CA GLU A 69 -2.85 -1.23 5.77
C GLU A 69 -2.02 -1.42 7.04
N ARG A 70 -2.50 -2.22 8.01
CA ARG A 70 -1.73 -2.49 9.22
C ARG A 70 -0.40 -3.17 8.90
N THR A 71 -0.38 -4.14 7.98
CA THR A 71 0.85 -4.77 7.48
C THR A 71 1.78 -3.73 6.89
N ASN A 72 1.26 -2.82 6.06
CA ASN A 72 2.06 -1.76 5.45
C ASN A 72 2.66 -0.82 6.51
N GLN A 73 1.91 -0.47 7.55
CA GLN A 73 2.42 0.34 8.66
C GLN A 73 3.58 -0.34 9.38
N VAL A 74 3.46 -1.63 9.72
CA VAL A 74 4.55 -2.38 10.35
C VAL A 74 5.78 -2.46 9.44
N MET A 75 5.57 -2.70 8.15
CA MET A 75 6.62 -2.70 7.13
C MET A 75 7.33 -1.34 7.06
N THR A 76 6.59 -0.23 7.05
CA THR A 76 7.19 1.11 7.02
C THR A 76 8.02 1.41 8.26
N VAL A 77 7.54 1.04 9.45
CA VAL A 77 8.29 1.21 10.70
C VAL A 77 9.55 0.35 10.71
N TYR A 78 9.46 -0.89 10.23
CA TYR A 78 10.59 -1.82 10.20
C TYR A 78 11.72 -1.33 9.28
N PHE A 79 11.39 -0.78 8.10
CA PHE A 79 12.38 -0.28 7.14
C PHE A 79 12.72 1.21 7.28
N GLY A 80 12.10 1.92 8.22
CA GLY A 80 12.33 3.36 8.42
C GLY A 80 11.78 4.24 7.29
N ILE A 81 10.71 3.81 6.63
CA ILE A 81 10.05 4.50 5.52
C ILE A 81 9.20 5.65 6.06
N ALA A 82 9.25 6.82 5.41
CA ALA A 82 8.39 7.95 5.76
C ALA A 82 6.94 7.69 5.32
N VAL A 83 5.96 8.06 6.15
CA VAL A 83 4.53 7.85 5.85
C VAL A 83 3.81 9.19 5.69
N GLY A 84 3.18 9.40 4.53
CA GLY A 84 2.23 10.49 4.31
C GLY A 84 0.79 9.99 4.40
N PHE A 85 0.00 10.57 5.29
CA PHE A 85 -1.42 10.26 5.39
C PHE A 85 -2.22 11.10 4.38
N PHE A 86 -3.08 10.45 3.61
CA PHE A 86 -3.96 11.14 2.67
C PHE A 86 -4.99 12.02 3.39
N GLN A 87 -5.63 12.93 2.66
CA GLN A 87 -6.54 13.91 3.27
C GLN A 87 -7.91 13.36 3.72
N GLY A 88 -8.14 12.04 3.63
CA GLY A 88 -9.41 11.41 4.02
C GLY A 88 -10.44 11.30 2.89
N ASP A 89 -10.16 11.87 1.71
CA ASP A 89 -11.07 11.87 0.56
C ASP A 89 -10.45 11.16 -0.65
N ASN A 90 -11.02 10.00 -1.01
CA ASN A 90 -10.60 9.19 -2.15
C ASN A 90 -10.78 9.89 -3.51
N LEU A 91 -11.58 10.96 -3.60
CA LEU A 91 -11.70 11.74 -4.82
C LEU A 91 -10.45 12.59 -5.09
N LYS A 92 -9.75 12.99 -4.02
CA LYS A 92 -8.57 13.86 -4.07
C LYS A 92 -7.25 13.13 -3.91
N LEU A 93 -7.29 11.79 -3.84
CA LEU A 93 -6.09 10.96 -3.71
C LEU A 93 -5.05 11.22 -4.82
N MET A 94 -5.47 11.59 -6.03
CA MET A 94 -4.52 11.94 -7.10
C MET A 94 -3.76 13.23 -6.81
N ASP A 95 -4.38 14.20 -6.14
CA ASP A 95 -3.73 15.44 -5.70
C ASP A 95 -2.75 15.14 -4.57
N ASP A 96 -3.13 14.26 -3.63
CA ASP A 96 -2.25 13.80 -2.55
C ASP A 96 -1.02 13.07 -3.11
N LEU A 97 -1.22 12.19 -4.10
CA LEU A 97 -0.13 11.50 -4.81
C LEU A 97 0.80 12.49 -5.52
N ALA A 98 0.25 13.50 -6.18
CA ALA A 98 1.04 14.52 -6.88
C ALA A 98 1.86 15.38 -5.90
N ALA A 99 1.30 15.71 -4.73
CA ALA A 99 1.97 16.49 -3.70
C ALA A 99 3.05 15.68 -2.96
N LEU A 100 2.71 14.47 -2.52
CA LEU A 100 3.59 13.62 -1.71
C LEU A 100 4.69 12.95 -2.54
N ARG A 101 4.39 12.59 -3.80
CA ARG A 101 5.27 11.82 -4.70
C ARG A 101 5.83 10.56 -4.02
N PRO A 102 4.96 9.63 -3.55
CA PRO A 102 5.41 8.43 -2.85
C PRO A 102 6.24 7.54 -3.78
N THR A 103 7.23 6.86 -3.20
CA THR A 103 8.02 5.82 -3.89
C THR A 103 7.41 4.43 -3.68
N VAL A 104 6.60 4.26 -2.62
CA VAL A 104 5.88 3.02 -2.32
C VAL A 104 4.38 3.26 -2.38
N PHE A 105 3.69 2.49 -3.23
CA PHE A 105 2.24 2.60 -3.42
C PHE A 105 1.56 1.23 -3.35
N CYS A 106 1.15 0.84 -2.15
CA CYS A 106 0.32 -0.35 -1.95
C CYS A 106 -1.14 0.00 -2.22
N SER A 107 -1.79 -0.74 -3.11
CA SER A 107 -3.11 -0.36 -3.61
C SER A 107 -3.94 -1.57 -4.03
N VAL A 108 -5.22 -1.33 -4.30
CA VAL A 108 -6.22 -2.36 -4.62
C VAL A 108 -6.61 -2.31 -6.10
N PRO A 109 -7.03 -3.45 -6.70
CA PRO A 109 -7.33 -3.53 -8.14
C PRO A 109 -8.29 -2.44 -8.64
N ARG A 110 -9.31 -2.10 -7.84
CA ARG A 110 -10.28 -1.05 -8.19
C ARG A 110 -9.60 0.31 -8.41
N LEU A 111 -8.61 0.67 -7.60
CA LEU A 111 -7.93 1.95 -7.75
C LEU A 111 -6.97 1.92 -8.94
N TYR A 112 -6.24 0.83 -9.15
CA TYR A 112 -5.41 0.66 -10.36
C TYR A 112 -6.24 0.82 -11.64
N ASN A 113 -7.43 0.19 -11.70
CA ASN A 113 -8.34 0.32 -12.83
C ASN A 113 -8.80 1.77 -13.04
N ARG A 114 -9.08 2.51 -11.96
CA ARG A 114 -9.46 3.93 -12.02
C ARG A 114 -8.31 4.79 -12.57
N ILE A 115 -7.09 4.58 -12.07
CA ILE A 115 -5.89 5.29 -12.54
C ILE A 115 -5.66 5.00 -14.03
N TYR A 116 -5.70 3.72 -14.42
CA TYR A 116 -5.57 3.30 -15.81
C TYR A 116 -6.61 3.96 -16.71
N ALA A 117 -7.89 3.90 -16.35
CA ALA A 117 -8.97 4.54 -17.12
C ALA A 117 -8.76 6.06 -17.23
N GLY A 118 -8.32 6.71 -16.16
CA GLY A 118 -7.97 8.14 -16.15
C GLY A 118 -6.86 8.48 -17.15
N ILE A 119 -5.76 7.70 -17.14
CA ILE A 119 -4.64 7.88 -18.06
C ILE A 119 -5.10 7.69 -19.51
N ILE A 120 -5.78 6.59 -19.81
CA ILE A 120 -6.24 6.29 -21.18
C ILE A 120 -7.20 7.36 -21.70
N ASN A 121 -8.10 7.86 -20.86
CA ASN A 121 -9.00 8.95 -21.24
C ASN A 121 -8.22 10.23 -21.54
N ALA A 122 -7.27 10.62 -20.68
CA ALA A 122 -6.43 11.80 -20.91
C ALA A 122 -5.62 11.70 -22.21
N VAL A 123 -5.08 10.52 -22.51
CA VAL A 123 -4.35 10.25 -23.77
C VAL A 123 -5.29 10.39 -24.97
N LYS A 124 -6.46 9.77 -24.96
CA LYS A 124 -7.45 9.88 -26.05
C LYS A 124 -7.93 11.31 -26.26
N THR A 125 -8.18 12.05 -25.18
CA THR A 125 -8.57 13.46 -25.24
C THR A 125 -7.44 14.33 -25.82
N SER A 126 -6.18 14.00 -25.57
CA SER A 126 -5.05 14.75 -26.13
C SER A 126 -4.91 14.62 -27.65
N GLY A 127 -5.32 13.47 -28.21
CA GLY A 127 -5.37 13.20 -29.64
C GLY A 127 -4.06 13.38 -30.41
N GLY A 128 -4.16 13.23 -31.73
CA GLY A 128 -3.11 13.61 -32.68
C GLY A 128 -1.75 12.95 -32.43
N LEU A 129 -0.69 13.76 -32.40
CA LEU A 129 0.68 13.27 -32.24
C LEU A 129 0.96 12.75 -30.82
N LYS A 130 0.36 13.35 -29.78
CA LYS A 130 0.59 12.98 -28.38
C LYS A 130 0.05 11.57 -28.10
N GLU A 131 -1.15 11.28 -28.59
CA GLU A 131 -1.74 9.95 -28.49
C GLU A 131 -0.88 8.89 -29.20
N LYS A 132 -0.45 9.16 -30.44
CA LYS A 132 0.41 8.23 -31.19
C LYS A 132 1.72 7.95 -30.46
N LEU A 133 2.39 9.00 -29.97
CA LEU A 133 3.65 8.86 -29.25
C LEU A 133 3.49 8.03 -27.97
N PHE A 134 2.43 8.30 -27.18
CA PHE A 134 2.11 7.53 -25.98
C PHE A 134 1.89 6.05 -26.32
N ASN A 135 1.08 5.75 -27.34
CA ASN A 135 0.76 4.38 -27.71
C ASN A 135 1.99 3.60 -28.19
N VAL A 136 2.90 4.24 -28.94
CA VAL A 136 4.17 3.61 -29.35
C VAL A 136 5.04 3.30 -28.13
N ALA A 137 5.26 4.29 -27.26
CA ALA A 137 6.08 4.11 -26.07
C ALA A 137 5.50 3.05 -25.11
N TYR A 138 4.19 3.07 -24.88
CA TYR A 138 3.49 2.11 -24.04
C TYR A 138 3.62 0.68 -24.59
N ASN A 139 3.40 0.48 -25.89
CA ASN A 139 3.52 -0.84 -26.51
C ASN A 139 4.96 -1.37 -26.47
N ALA A 140 5.96 -0.51 -26.71
CA ALA A 140 7.36 -0.89 -26.62
C ALA A 140 7.74 -1.36 -25.21
N LYS A 141 7.36 -0.60 -24.17
CA LYS A 141 7.64 -1.00 -22.78
C LYS A 141 6.90 -2.29 -22.39
N ARG A 142 5.65 -2.45 -22.82
CA ARG A 142 4.87 -3.67 -22.56
C ARG A 142 5.54 -4.91 -23.15
N GLN A 143 6.06 -4.83 -24.38
CA GLN A 143 6.80 -5.95 -24.99
C GLN A 143 8.09 -6.26 -24.23
N ALA A 144 8.85 -5.24 -23.81
CA ALA A 144 10.07 -5.45 -23.05
C ALA A 144 9.83 -6.20 -21.73
N LEU A 145 8.78 -5.84 -20.98
CA LEU A 145 8.43 -6.52 -19.73
C LEU A 145 8.03 -7.99 -19.96
N LEU A 146 7.22 -8.26 -20.99
CA LEU A 146 6.81 -9.64 -21.33
C LEU A 146 8.00 -10.54 -21.73
N HIS A 147 9.09 -9.95 -22.23
CA HIS A 147 10.32 -10.67 -22.55
C HIS A 147 11.26 -10.85 -21.34
N GLU A 148 11.22 -9.94 -20.35
CA GLU A 148 11.97 -10.07 -19.10
C GLU A 148 11.39 -11.16 -18.18
N ASP A 149 10.06 -11.36 -18.17
CA ASP A 149 9.37 -12.38 -17.35
C ASP A 149 9.43 -13.81 -17.94
N GLY A 150 10.03 -13.97 -19.13
CA GLY A 150 10.07 -15.23 -19.89
C GLY A 150 11.35 -16.06 -19.74
N ASN A 151 12.24 -15.72 -18.80
CA ASN A 151 13.54 -16.37 -18.61
C ASN A 151 13.71 -16.89 -17.17
#